data_AF-A0A1S8C866-F1
#
_entry.id   AF-A0A1S8C866-F1
#
_cell.length_a   1.000
_cell.length_b   1.000
_cell.length_c   1.000
_cell.angle_alpha   90.00
_cell.angle_beta   90.00
_cell.angle_gamma   90.00
#
_symmetry.space_group_name_H-M   'P 1'
#
loop_
_entity.id
_entity.type
_entity.pdbx_description
1 polymer ?
#
loop_
_entity_poly.entity_id
_entity_poly.type
_entity_poly.pdbx_seq_one_letter_code
_entity_poly.pdbx_strand_id
1 'polypeptide(L)'
;MEPVSLLVGGVLLAAGFVAGRLGRRRNVGPALPQAVCGCGHALSQHDPEQGVCHSEVARDAYTKRGKWAGHTWVSCSCRQYVGPRPIDEVFAPRLLPPGD
;
A
#
# COMPACT_ATOMS: atom_id res chain seq x y z
N MET A 1 -35.84 31.48 3.30
CA MET A 1 -35.79 30.46 2.24
C MET A 1 -37.20 30.01 1.96
N GLU A 2 -37.63 30.03 0.70
CA GLU A 2 -38.95 29.49 0.35
C GLU A 2 -38.96 27.96 0.52
N PRO A 3 -40.04 27.38 1.09
CA PRO A 3 -40.13 25.94 1.37
C PRO A 3 -40.07 25.10 0.08
N VAL A 4 -40.53 25.68 -1.04
CA VAL A 4 -40.48 25.04 -2.35
C VAL A 4 -39.04 24.83 -2.82
N SER A 5 -38.18 25.85 -2.66
CA SER A 5 -36.77 25.76 -3.05
C SER A 5 -36.02 24.72 -2.23
N LEU A 6 -36.36 24.57 -0.95
CA LEU A 6 -35.79 23.53 -0.08
C LEU A 6 -36.21 22.11 -0.52
N LEU A 7 -37.48 21.92 -0.87
CA LEU A 7 -37.98 20.65 -1.38
C LEU A 7 -37.30 20.26 -2.70
N VAL A 8 -37.24 21.20 -3.65
CA VAL A 8 -36.61 20.96 -4.95
C VAL A 8 -35.12 20.61 -4.79
N GLY A 9 -34.40 21.37 -3.95
CA GLY A 9 -32.99 21.09 -3.66
C GLY A 9 -32.78 19.72 -3.00
N GLY A 10 -33.64 19.36 -2.04
CA GLY A 10 -33.60 18.06 -1.38
C GLY A 10 -33.84 16.88 -2.33
N VAL A 11 -34.80 17.02 -3.24
CA VAL A 11 -35.10 15.99 -4.25
C VAL A 11 -33.93 15.82 -5.21
N LEU A 12 -33.35 16.92 -5.70
CA LEU A 12 -32.18 16.86 -6.59
C LEU A 12 -30.98 16.20 -5.93
N LEU A 13 -30.72 16.51 -4.65
CA LEU A 13 -29.64 15.89 -3.88
C LEU A 13 -29.87 14.39 -3.69
N ALA A 14 -31.10 14.00 -3.32
CA ALA A 14 -31.45 12.60 -3.14
C ALA A 14 -31.32 11.81 -4.45
N ALA A 15 -31.80 12.37 -5.56
CA ALA A 15 -31.69 11.76 -6.88
C ALA A 15 -30.22 11.57 -7.29
N GLY A 16 -29.37 12.59 -7.11
CA GLY A 16 -27.94 12.52 -7.38
C GLY A 16 -27.23 11.48 -6.52
N PHE A 17 -27.57 11.40 -5.23
CA PHE A 17 -27.01 10.41 -4.32
C PHE A 17 -27.37 8.97 -4.72
N VAL A 18 -28.64 8.72 -5.03
CA VAL A 18 -29.12 7.39 -5.45
C VAL A 18 -28.49 7.00 -6.78
N ALA A 19 -28.49 7.90 -7.77
CA ALA A 19 -27.87 7.65 -9.07
C ALA A 19 -26.36 7.37 -8.92
N GLY A 20 -25.66 8.15 -8.09
CA GLY A 20 -24.23 7.93 -7.81
C GLY A 20 -23.96 6.61 -7.09
N ARG A 21 -24.84 6.19 -6.18
CA ARG A 21 -24.69 4.93 -5.44
C ARG A 21 -24.98 3.71 -6.29
N LEU A 22 -25.98 3.78 -7.18
CA LEU A 22 -26.33 2.71 -8.12
C LEU A 22 -25.38 2.66 -9.34
N GLY A 23 -24.91 3.82 -9.80
CA GLY A 23 -24.01 3.96 -10.94
C GLY A 23 -22.53 3.78 -10.60
N ARG A 24 -22.15 3.72 -9.31
CA ARG A 24 -20.77 3.44 -8.88
C ARG A 24 -20.40 2.01 -9.25
N ARG A 25 -19.98 1.82 -10.49
CA ARG A 25 -19.18 0.65 -10.88
C ARG A 25 -17.96 0.65 -9.98
N ARG A 26 -17.75 -0.42 -9.22
CA ARG A 26 -16.48 -0.62 -8.53
C ARG A 26 -15.43 -0.62 -9.61
N ASN A 27 -14.65 0.45 -9.69
CA ASN A 27 -13.49 0.48 -10.55
C ASN A 27 -12.49 -0.46 -9.88
N VAL A 28 -12.57 -1.74 -10.24
CA VAL A 28 -11.52 -2.69 -9.91
C VAL A 28 -10.39 -2.28 -10.83
N GLY A 29 -9.57 -1.35 -10.34
CA GLY A 29 -8.34 -0.97 -11.02
C GLY A 29 -7.54 -2.22 -11.33
N PRO A 30 -6.66 -2.17 -12.35
CA PRO A 30 -5.77 -3.29 -12.62
C PRO A 30 -5.08 -3.72 -11.33
N ALA A 31 -4.85 -5.03 -11.19
CA ALA A 31 -4.11 -5.55 -10.05
C ALA A 31 -2.82 -4.76 -9.89
N LEU A 32 -2.61 -4.19 -8.70
CA LEU A 32 -1.36 -3.52 -8.39
C LEU A 32 -0.22 -4.53 -8.63
N PRO A 33 0.91 -4.09 -9.22
CA PRO A 33 2.05 -4.97 -9.39
C PRO A 33 2.39 -5.57 -8.02
N GLN A 34 2.40 -6.90 -7.96
CA GLN A 34 2.82 -7.62 -6.76
C GLN A 34 4.28 -7.26 -6.52
N ALA A 35 4.59 -6.75 -5.32
CA ALA A 35 5.97 -6.55 -4.92
C ALA A 35 6.71 -7.89 -5.07
N VAL A 36 7.87 -7.88 -5.75
CA VAL A 36 8.71 -9.09 -5.92
C VAL A 36 9.12 -9.63 -4.54
N CYS A 37 9.22 -8.74 -3.56
CA CYS A 37 9.26 -9.12 -2.17
C CYS A 37 7.83 -9.38 -1.65
N GLY A 38 7.54 -10.60 -1.19
CA GLY A 38 6.21 -11.04 -0.69
C GLY A 38 5.70 -10.33 0.57
N CYS A 39 6.27 -9.18 0.91
CA CYS A 39 5.96 -8.32 2.04
C CYS A 39 5.09 -7.11 1.67
N GLY A 40 4.85 -6.86 0.38
CA GLY A 40 3.75 -5.99 -0.08
C GLY A 40 3.98 -4.48 0.09
N HIS A 41 5.21 -4.03 0.27
CA HIS A 41 5.58 -2.61 0.30
C HIS A 41 6.15 -2.17 -1.06
N ALA A 42 5.90 -0.92 -1.44
CA ALA A 42 6.23 -0.42 -2.79
C ALA A 42 7.71 -0.06 -2.99
N LEU A 43 8.51 0.08 -1.92
CA LEU A 43 9.91 0.49 -2.00
C LEU A 43 10.81 -0.46 -1.19
N SER A 44 11.87 -0.99 -1.79
CA SER A 44 12.90 -1.77 -1.08
C SER A 44 13.63 -0.87 -0.08
N GLN A 45 13.45 -1.14 1.22
CA GLN A 45 14.15 -0.46 2.32
C GLN A 45 15.14 -1.43 2.97
N HIS A 46 16.05 -1.98 2.17
CA HIS A 46 17.09 -2.90 2.65
C HIS A 46 18.37 -2.14 2.99
N ASP A 47 19.03 -2.57 4.07
CA ASP A 47 20.44 -2.27 4.31
C ASP A 47 21.28 -2.95 3.21
N PRO A 48 22.10 -2.22 2.43
CA PRO A 48 22.93 -2.82 1.37
C PRO A 48 24.01 -3.78 1.88
N GLU A 49 24.51 -3.59 3.11
CA GLU A 49 25.54 -4.44 3.71
C GLU A 49 24.93 -5.71 4.34
N GLN A 50 23.80 -5.57 5.03
CA GLN A 50 23.20 -6.67 5.79
C GLN A 50 22.09 -7.39 5.00
N GLY A 51 21.55 -6.75 3.97
CA GLY A 51 20.41 -7.21 3.19
C GLY A 51 19.12 -7.34 4.02
N VAL A 52 19.03 -6.70 5.19
CA VAL A 52 17.88 -6.73 6.10
C VAL A 52 16.95 -5.57 5.79
N CYS A 53 15.64 -5.81 5.82
CA CYS A 53 14.67 -4.76 5.63
C CYS A 53 14.33 -4.04 6.95
N HIS A 54 14.34 -2.70 6.93
CA HIS A 54 13.94 -1.87 8.06
C HIS A 54 12.45 -1.48 8.07
N SER A 55 11.66 -2.01 7.14
CA SER A 55 10.22 -1.73 7.08
C SER A 55 9.41 -2.61 8.01
N GLU A 56 8.18 -2.16 8.32
CA GLU A 56 7.17 -2.94 9.03
C GLU A 56 6.06 -3.38 8.07
N VAL A 57 5.51 -4.56 8.32
CA VAL A 57 4.40 -5.14 7.54
C VAL A 57 3.24 -5.51 8.45
N ALA A 58 2.03 -5.28 7.97
CA ALA A 58 0.83 -5.75 8.65
C ALA A 58 0.73 -7.28 8.54
N ARG A 59 0.57 -7.94 9.68
CA ARG A 59 0.27 -9.37 9.78
C ARG A 59 -1.01 -9.58 10.57
N ASP A 60 -1.76 -10.61 10.23
CA ASP A 60 -2.90 -11.00 11.02
C ASP A 60 -2.45 -11.55 12.38
N ALA A 61 -3.00 -10.98 13.45
CA ALA A 61 -2.85 -11.48 14.79
C ALA A 61 -3.97 -12.48 15.09
N TYR A 62 -3.63 -13.57 15.76
CA TYR A 62 -4.59 -14.58 16.19
C TYR A 62 -4.47 -14.81 17.70
N THR A 63 -5.61 -14.99 18.35
CA THR A 63 -5.67 -15.43 19.75
C THR A 63 -5.06 -16.83 19.90
N LYS A 64 -4.72 -17.23 21.14
CA LYS A 64 -4.27 -18.61 21.44
C LYS A 64 -5.25 -19.70 21.00
N ARG A 65 -6.53 -19.36 20.76
CA ARG A 65 -7.58 -20.27 20.26
C ARG A 65 -7.79 -20.16 18.74
N GLY A 66 -6.90 -19.49 18.01
CA GLY A 66 -6.95 -19.36 16.55
C GLY A 66 -8.00 -18.40 16.00
N LYS A 67 -8.72 -17.64 16.86
CA LYS A 67 -9.60 -16.57 16.38
C LYS A 67 -8.79 -15.35 15.95
N TRP A 68 -9.11 -14.78 14.79
CA TRP A 68 -8.54 -13.53 14.30
C TRP A 68 -8.78 -12.40 15.32
N ALA A 69 -7.75 -11.63 15.59
CA ALA A 69 -7.71 -10.60 16.63
C ALA A 69 -7.38 -9.19 16.09
N GLY A 70 -7.16 -9.05 14.79
CA GLY A 70 -6.76 -7.78 14.18
C GLY A 70 -5.51 -7.92 13.34
N HIS A 71 -5.00 -6.78 12.89
CA HIS A 71 -3.67 -6.67 12.31
C HIS A 71 -2.66 -6.19 13.35
N THR A 72 -1.44 -6.66 13.25
CA THR A 72 -0.28 -6.21 14.03
C THR A 72 0.84 -5.81 13.08
N TRP A 73 1.57 -4.76 13.42
CA TRP A 73 2.76 -4.34 12.70
C TRP A 73 3.96 -5.09 13.25
N VAL A 74 4.68 -5.77 12.37
CA VAL A 74 5.90 -6.52 12.71
C VAL A 74 7.00 -6.17 11.72
N SER A 75 8.25 -6.38 12.11
CA SER A 75 9.38 -6.20 11.21
C SER A 75 9.25 -7.08 9.95
N CYS A 76 9.64 -6.54 8.80
CA CYS A 76 9.70 -7.32 7.58
C CYS A 76 10.78 -8.38 7.69
N SER A 77 10.39 -9.64 7.50
CA SER A 77 11.33 -10.77 7.45
C SER A 77 11.97 -10.98 6.06
N CYS A 78 11.76 -10.04 5.14
CA CYS A 78 12.32 -10.07 3.80
C CYS A 78 13.84 -9.83 3.82
N ARG A 79 14.54 -10.49 2.90
CA ARG A 79 15.97 -10.24 2.62
C ARG A 79 16.16 -9.77 1.19
N GLN A 80 17.13 -8.90 0.98
CA GLN A 80 17.53 -8.48 -0.35
C GLN A 80 18.09 -9.67 -1.14
N TYR A 81 17.50 -9.96 -2.29
CA TYR A 81 18.06 -10.89 -3.28
C TYR A 81 18.73 -10.06 -4.39
N VAL A 82 20.06 -10.07 -4.42
CA VAL A 82 20.87 -9.33 -5.42
C VAL A 82 21.23 -10.15 -6.66
N GLY A 83 20.75 -11.39 -6.77
CA GLY A 83 21.14 -12.30 -7.85
C GLY A 83 22.62 -12.73 -7.76
N PRO A 84 23.10 -13.55 -8.72
CA PRO A 84 24.46 -14.10 -8.70
C PRO A 84 25.56 -13.06 -9.03
N ARG A 85 25.19 -11.87 -9.51
CA ARG A 85 26.06 -10.68 -9.55
C ARG A 85 25.22 -9.45 -9.24
N PRO A 86 25.49 -8.72 -8.14
CA PRO A 86 24.74 -7.52 -7.78
C PRO A 86 24.82 -6.50 -8.92
N ILE A 87 23.67 -5.99 -9.35
CA ILE A 87 23.61 -4.96 -10.41
C ILE A 87 24.42 -3.71 -10.00
N ASP A 88 24.49 -3.47 -8.69
CA ASP A 88 25.28 -2.45 -8.01
C ASP A 88 26.80 -2.67 -8.14
N GLU A 89 27.28 -3.91 -8.23
CA GLU A 89 28.68 -4.20 -8.53
C GLU A 89 29.04 -3.94 -10.01
N VAL A 90 28.06 -4.02 -10.92
CA VAL A 90 28.31 -3.99 -12.38
C VAL A 90 27.87 -2.69 -13.04
N PHE A 91 26.84 -2.01 -12.53
CA PHE A 91 26.17 -0.91 -13.21
C PHE A 91 25.96 0.34 -12.35
N ALA A 92 26.14 0.29 -11.02
CA ALA A 92 25.98 1.49 -10.18
C ALA A 92 27.33 2.17 -9.92
N PRO A 93 27.49 3.46 -10.26
CA PRO A 93 28.61 4.23 -9.77
C PRO A 93 28.55 4.31 -8.23
N ARG A 94 29.68 4.14 -7.54
CA ARG A 94 29.76 4.47 -6.11
C ARG A 94 29.41 5.94 -5.92
N LEU A 95 28.31 6.21 -5.23
CA LEU A 95 27.97 7.56 -4.77
C LEU A 95 29.02 7.93 -3.73
N LEU A 96 30.01 8.73 -4.14
CA LEU A 96 30.91 9.38 -3.20
C LEU A 96 30.07 10.31 -2.31
N PRO A 97 30.38 10.42 -1.00
CA PRO A 97 29.75 11.44 -0.16
C PRO A 97 29.94 12.83 -0.81
N PRO A 98 29.00 13.78 -0.58
CA PRO A 98 29.16 15.14 -1.09
C PRO A 98 30.53 15.66 -0.63
N GLY A 99 31.33 16.12 -1.59
CA GLY A 99 32.60 16.76 -1.28
C GLY A 99 32.36 18.02 -0.47
N ASP A 100 33.26 18.28 0.46
CA ASP A 100 33.26 19.43 1.37
C ASP A 100 33.12 20.78 0.63
#